data_AF-A0A938Y2S3-F1
#
_entry.id   AF-A0A938Y2S3-F1
#
_cell.length_a   1.000
_cell.length_b   1.000
_cell.length_c   1.000
_cell.angle_alpha   90.00
_cell.angle_beta   90.00
_cell.angle_gamma   90.00
#
_symmetry.space_group_name_H-M   'P 1'
#
loop_
_entity.id
_entity.type
_entity.pdbx_description
1 polymer ?
#
loop_
_entity_poly.entity_id
_entity_poly.type
_entity_poly.pdbx_seq_one_letter_code
_entity_poly.pdbx_strand_id
1 'polypeptide(L)'
;MATQKRAERSDKKKRIYPYLTDDSHTRLDKLRQAINSQKSVSIHDIAEELLDICTQSPEVISWIQNKYGVPADHPMRVIRVTEMGKSVLRHLYEC
;
A
#
# COMPACT_ATOMS: atom_id res chain seq x y z
N MET A 1 25.18 22.36 34.91
CA MET A 1 23.76 21.93 34.87
C MET A 1 23.01 22.92 34.00
N ALA A 2 22.31 22.62 32.92
CA ALA A 2 22.02 21.39 32.22
C ALA A 2 22.04 21.71 30.71
N THR A 3 22.85 20.99 29.94
CA THR A 3 22.88 21.08 28.49
C THR A 3 21.57 20.49 28.00
N GLN A 4 20.64 21.33 27.51
CA GLN A 4 19.40 20.84 26.90
C GLN A 4 19.79 20.04 25.65
N LYS A 5 19.83 18.70 25.80
CA LYS A 5 19.91 17.76 24.68
C LYS A 5 18.72 18.07 23.77
N ARG A 6 19.01 18.64 22.60
CA ARG A 6 18.07 18.76 21.49
C ARG A 6 17.44 17.39 21.31
N ALA A 7 16.12 17.30 21.40
CA ALA A 7 15.41 16.06 21.09
C ALA A 7 15.86 15.63 19.68
N GLU A 8 16.56 14.50 19.62
CA GLU A 8 16.80 13.81 18.36
C GLU A 8 15.44 13.65 17.70
N ARG A 9 15.25 14.24 16.52
CA ARG A 9 14.07 14.01 15.70
C ARG A 9 14.10 12.54 15.30
N SER A 10 13.52 11.71 16.16
CA SER A 10 13.27 10.30 15.94
C SER A 10 12.39 10.18 14.70
N ASP A 11 12.88 9.34 13.80
CA ASP A 11 12.30 8.91 12.55
C ASP A 11 11.96 10.00 11.53
N LYS A 12 12.76 10.00 10.46
CA LYS A 12 12.20 10.16 9.11
C LYS A 12 11.07 9.12 8.98
N LYS A 13 9.85 9.46 9.41
CA LYS A 13 8.64 8.80 8.92
C LYS A 13 8.83 8.76 7.41
N LYS A 14 9.07 7.57 6.85
CA LYS A 14 9.13 7.40 5.41
C LYS A 14 7.82 7.99 4.91
N ARG A 15 7.87 9.20 4.34
CA ARG A 15 6.75 9.72 3.57
C ARG A 15 6.78 8.84 2.33
N ILE A 16 6.08 7.72 2.38
CA ILE A 16 6.11 6.73 1.30
C ILE A 16 5.55 7.35 0.01
N TYR A 17 4.78 8.46 0.10
CA TYR A 17 4.17 9.09 -1.07
C TYR A 17 4.32 10.62 -1.11
N PRO A 18 5.46 11.16 -1.59
CA PRO A 18 5.53 12.54 -2.04
C PRO A 18 4.79 12.79 -3.38
N TYR A 19 4.07 11.78 -3.90
CA TYR A 19 3.47 11.77 -5.25
C TYR A 19 1.93 11.62 -5.26
N LEU A 20 1.25 11.68 -4.12
CA LEU A 20 -0.22 11.69 -4.12
C LEU A 20 -0.72 12.96 -4.80
N THR A 21 -1.60 12.82 -5.78
CA THR A 21 -2.28 13.96 -6.38
C THR A 21 -3.21 14.62 -5.36
N ASP A 22 -3.50 15.92 -5.52
CA ASP A 22 -4.42 16.65 -4.65
C ASP A 22 -5.80 15.97 -4.55
N ASP A 23 -6.26 15.38 -5.66
CA ASP A 23 -7.50 14.60 -5.71
C ASP A 23 -7.40 13.31 -4.85
N SER A 24 -6.30 12.57 -4.95
CA SER A 24 -6.08 11.37 -4.12
C SER A 24 -6.03 11.72 -2.63
N HIS A 25 -5.36 12.83 -2.29
CA HIS A 25 -5.33 13.33 -0.92
C HIS A 25 -6.72 13.69 -0.41
N THR A 26 -7.52 14.39 -1.23
CA THR A 26 -8.89 14.79 -0.88
C THR A 26 -9.80 13.58 -0.64
N ARG A 27 -9.68 12.54 -1.48
CA ARG A 27 -10.44 11.29 -1.32
C ARG A 27 -10.06 10.54 -0.04
N LEU A 28 -8.76 10.42 0.23
CA LEU A 28 -8.28 9.77 1.45
C LEU A 28 -8.61 10.57 2.71
N ASP A 29 -8.60 11.90 2.66
CA ASP A 29 -8.98 12.72 3.81
C ASP A 29 -10.47 12.55 4.16
N LYS A 30 -11.36 12.44 3.17
CA LYS A 30 -12.77 12.12 3.42
C LYS A 30 -12.93 10.77 4.14
N LEU A 31 -12.19 9.75 3.71
CA LEU A 31 -12.19 8.44 4.38
C LEU A 31 -11.64 8.55 5.81
N ARG A 32 -10.53 9.28 5.98
CA ARG A 32 -9.94 9.54 7.30
C ARG A 32 -10.94 10.22 8.24
N GLN A 33 -11.65 11.25 7.77
CA GLN A 33 -12.64 11.97 8.59
C GLN A 33 -13.75 11.04 9.08
N ALA A 34 -14.22 10.11 8.24
CA ALA A 34 -15.22 9.13 8.63
C ALA A 34 -14.71 8.19 9.74
N ILE A 35 -13.49 7.67 9.59
CA ILE A 35 -12.87 6.71 10.52
C ILE A 35 -12.47 7.37 11.85
N ASN A 36 -12.03 8.63 11.81
CA ASN A 36 -11.57 9.38 12.99
C ASN A 36 -12.66 9.62 14.04
N SER A 37 -13.93 9.38 13.70
CA SER A 37 -15.01 9.31 14.69
C SER A 37 -14.81 8.18 15.71
N GLN A 38 -14.07 7.12 15.36
CA GLN A 38 -13.89 5.91 16.16
C GLN A 38 -12.42 5.64 16.54
N LYS A 39 -11.48 5.94 15.64
CA LYS A 39 -10.05 5.67 15.84
C LYS A 39 -9.21 6.77 15.19
N SER A 40 -8.24 7.33 15.90
CA SER A 40 -7.29 8.28 15.31
C SER A 40 -6.37 7.56 14.32
N VAL A 41 -6.52 7.89 13.04
CA VAL A 41 -5.78 7.33 11.91
C VAL A 41 -5.31 8.48 11.00
N SER A 42 -4.12 8.34 10.42
CA SER A 42 -3.61 9.29 9.42
C SER A 42 -3.95 8.84 7.99
N ILE A 43 -3.89 9.77 7.02
CA ILE A 43 -4.07 9.45 5.60
C ILE A 43 -3.08 8.39 5.12
N HIS A 44 -1.86 8.40 5.68
CA HIS A 44 -0.80 7.48 5.29
C HIS A 44 -1.09 6.05 5.76
N ASP A 45 -1.62 5.88 6.97
CA ASP A 45 -1.98 4.56 7.49
C ASP A 45 -3.07 3.93 6.62
N ILE A 46 -4.07 4.71 6.20
CA ILE A 46 -5.13 4.25 5.29
C ILE A 46 -4.55 3.87 3.92
N ALA A 47 -3.61 4.67 3.39
CA ALA A 47 -2.99 4.38 2.10
C ALA A 47 -2.16 3.08 2.15
N GLU A 48 -1.44 2.84 3.25
CA GLU A 48 -0.68 1.61 3.47
C GLU A 48 -1.62 0.39 3.56
N GLU A 49 -2.68 0.47 4.37
CA GLU A 49 -3.68 -0.60 4.46
C GLU A 49 -4.36 -0.89 3.11
N LEU A 50 -4.68 0.14 2.33
CA LEU A 50 -5.26 -0.05 0.99
C LEU A 50 -4.29 -0.76 0.05
N LEU A 51 -2.99 -0.45 0.10
CA LEU A 51 -2.00 -1.11 -0.74
C LEU A 51 -1.78 -2.56 -0.34
N ASP A 52 -1.79 -2.86 0.95
CA ASP A 52 -1.75 -4.22 1.45
C ASP A 52 -2.95 -5.03 0.96
N ILE A 53 -4.16 -4.46 1.01
CA ILE A 53 -5.36 -5.12 0.48
C ILE A 53 -5.25 -5.30 -1.05
N CYS A 54 -4.80 -4.28 -1.78
CA CYS A 54 -4.65 -4.33 -3.24
C CYS A 54 -3.66 -5.43 -3.68
N THR A 55 -2.57 -5.61 -2.93
CA THR A 55 -1.55 -6.64 -3.23
C THR A 55 -1.96 -8.05 -2.80
N GLN A 56 -3.07 -8.19 -2.07
CA GLN A 56 -3.64 -9.48 -1.68
C GLN A 56 -4.83 -9.91 -2.55
N SER A 57 -5.44 -9.00 -3.32
CA SER A 57 -6.56 -9.31 -4.21
C SER A 57 -6.08 -9.75 -5.59
N PRO A 58 -6.34 -11.02 -6.01
CA PRO A 58 -6.02 -11.50 -7.37
C PRO A 58 -6.63 -10.64 -8.47
N GLU A 59 -7.82 -10.11 -8.23
CA GLU A 59 -8.57 -9.28 -9.17
C GLU A 59 -7.86 -7.95 -9.40
N VAL A 60 -7.41 -7.29 -8.32
CA VAL A 60 -6.67 -6.03 -8.40
C VAL A 60 -5.31 -6.26 -9.07
N ILE A 61 -4.59 -7.31 -8.70
CA ILE A 61 -3.30 -7.67 -9.32
C ILE A 61 -3.47 -7.91 -10.83
N SER A 62 -4.50 -8.66 -11.22
CA SER A 62 -4.81 -8.93 -12.63
C SER A 62 -5.22 -7.66 -13.37
N TRP A 63 -6.04 -6.82 -12.75
CA TRP A 63 -6.47 -5.54 -13.31
C TRP A 63 -5.30 -4.59 -13.56
N ILE A 64 -4.37 -4.43 -12.61
CA ILE A 64 -3.17 -3.59 -12.77
C ILE A 64 -2.36 -4.08 -13.97
N GLN A 65 -2.06 -5.38 -14.02
CA GLN A 65 -1.26 -5.95 -15.11
C GLN A 65 -1.94 -5.77 -16.48
N ASN A 66 -3.26 -5.97 -16.56
CA ASN A 66 -4.04 -5.72 -17.77
C ASN A 66 -4.04 -4.24 -18.18
N LYS A 67 -4.18 -3.33 -17.20
CA LYS A 67 -4.18 -1.88 -17.44
C LYS A 67 -2.88 -1.40 -18.07
N TYR A 68 -1.76 -2.03 -17.72
CA TYR A 68 -0.44 -1.74 -18.28
C TYR A 68 -0.05 -2.67 -19.44
N GLY A 69 -1.00 -3.44 -19.98
CA GLY A 69 -0.81 -4.21 -21.22
C GLY A 69 0.04 -5.47 -21.07
N VAL A 70 0.19 -6.03 -19.87
CA VAL A 70 0.88 -7.31 -19.67
C VAL A 70 -0.03 -8.44 -20.19
N PRO A 71 0.43 -9.26 -21.17
CA PRO A 71 -0.34 -10.41 -21.67
C PRO A 71 -0.62 -11.45 -20.59
N ALA A 72 -1.67 -12.26 -20.78
CA ALA A 72 -2.10 -13.26 -19.79
C ALA A 72 -1.09 -14.42 -19.62
N ASP A 73 -0.37 -14.73 -20.68
CA ASP A 73 0.65 -15.78 -20.80
C ASP A 73 2.07 -15.26 -20.55
N HIS A 74 2.23 -13.98 -20.25
CA HIS A 74 3.55 -13.40 -20.02
C HIS A 74 4.22 -14.07 -18.80
N PRO A 75 5.47 -14.55 -18.89
CA PRO A 75 6.10 -15.31 -17.81
C PRO A 75 6.27 -14.48 -16.52
N MET A 76 6.53 -13.17 -16.65
CA MET A 76 6.64 -12.24 -15.51
C MET A 76 5.28 -11.80 -14.96
N ARG A 77 4.17 -12.37 -15.43
CA ARG A 77 2.86 -12.05 -14.87
C ARG A 77 2.80 -12.59 -13.45
N VAL A 78 2.38 -11.75 -12.51
CA VAL A 78 2.23 -12.13 -11.10
C VAL A 78 0.84 -12.72 -10.89
N ILE A 79 0.79 -13.86 -10.22
CA ILE A 79 -0.43 -14.49 -9.73
C ILE A 79 -0.34 -14.69 -8.22
N ARG A 80 -1.51 -14.77 -7.59
CA ARG A 80 -1.61 -15.14 -6.18
C ARG A 80 -1.76 -16.65 -6.07
N VAL A 81 -0.89 -17.28 -5.30
CA VAL A 81 -0.91 -18.73 -5.02
C VAL A 81 -1.12 -18.93 -3.53
N THR A 82 -1.81 -19.99 -3.16
CA THR A 82 -1.95 -20.41 -1.75
C THR A 82 -1.00 -21.57 -1.49
N GLU A 83 0.01 -21.34 -0.65
CA GLU A 83 1.04 -22.33 -0.31
C GLU A 83 1.04 -22.58 1.19
N MET A 84 0.81 -23.84 1.60
CA MET A 84 0.75 -24.23 3.01
C MET A 84 -0.18 -23.33 3.85
N GLY A 85 -1.31 -22.90 3.26
CA GLY A 85 -2.29 -22.01 3.89
C GLY A 85 -1.88 -20.52 3.93
N LYS A 86 -0.72 -20.15 3.38
CA LYS A 86 -0.27 -18.76 3.25
C LYS A 86 -0.46 -18.27 1.81
N SER A 87 -0.91 -17.03 1.69
CA SER A 87 -1.00 -16.34 0.41
C SER A 87 0.37 -15.81 0.00
N VAL A 88 0.87 -16.23 -1.15
CA VAL A 88 2.16 -15.79 -1.71
C VAL A 88 1.94 -15.28 -3.14
N LEU A 89 2.67 -14.24 -3.53
CA LEU A 89 2.70 -13.79 -4.92
C LEU A 89 3.85 -14.50 -5.64
N ARG A 90 3.55 -15.05 -6.81
CA ARG A 90 4.54 -15.72 -7.66
C ARG A 90 4.42 -15.22 -9.08
N HIS A 91 5.54 -15.25 -9.81
CA HIS A 91 5.48 -15.12 -11.25
C HIS A 91 4.89 -16.38 -11.87
N LEU A 92 4.30 -16.24 -13.06
CA LEU A 92 3.72 -17.35 -13.80
C LEU A 92 4.76 -18.45 -14.08
N TYR A 93 6.03 -18.08 -14.31
CA TYR A 93 7.12 -19.05 -14.55
C TYR A 93 7.54 -19.82 -13.28
N GLU A 94 7.15 -19.37 -12.09
CA GLU A 94 7.47 -20.00 -10.79
C GLU A 94 6.40 -21.01 -10.35
N CYS A 95 5.33 -21.15 -11.14
CA CYS A 95 4.16 -21.98 -10.89
C CYS A 95 4.17 -23.21 -11.80
#